data_AF-A0A959DX31-F1
#
_entry.id   AF-A0A959DX31-F1
#
_cell.length_a   1.000
_cell.length_b   1.000
_cell.length_c   1.000
_cell.angle_alpha   90.00
_cell.angle_beta   90.00
_cell.angle_gamma   90.00
#
_symmetry.space_group_name_H-M   'P 1'
#
loop_
_entity.id
_entity.type
_entity.pdbx_description
1 polymer ?
#
loop_
_entity_poly.entity_id
_entity_poly.type
_entity_poly.pdbx_seq_one_letter_code
_entity_poly.pdbx_strand_id
1 'polypeptide(L)'
;MSEQKAPLATVAKALLGNIGLQLLLIGGIISIIGSLLTGIMAFSRVLFAGGFNGSLPKVLARVQSKYTTPYIAILTLCLFSFILACTGGFRHLIVIATNSMLVLFAGVALALIKFRMKETKESVPVFKLPGGVIIPLFSLLIIIWFLSHSKKEEIGGIVIFLSVFTLIYFLKKYFK
;
A
#
# COMPACT_ATOMS: atom_id res chain seq x y z
N MET A 1 25.59 -20.67 -3.66
CA MET A 1 24.29 -20.73 -2.95
C MET A 1 23.21 -20.30 -3.94
N SER A 2 22.53 -21.28 -4.53
CA SER A 2 21.54 -21.09 -5.60
C SER A 2 20.34 -20.26 -5.12
N GLU A 3 19.91 -19.28 -5.92
CA GLU A 3 18.61 -18.60 -5.80
C GLU A 3 17.46 -19.61 -5.74
N GLN A 4 17.08 -20.06 -4.55
CA GLN A 4 15.85 -20.81 -4.38
C GLN A 4 14.69 -19.81 -4.36
N LYS A 5 13.90 -19.82 -5.43
CA LYS A 5 12.67 -19.02 -5.58
C LYS A 5 11.61 -19.30 -4.50
N ALA A 6 11.78 -20.34 -3.68
CA ALA A 6 10.89 -20.67 -2.56
C ALA A 6 11.66 -21.35 -1.39
N PRO A 7 12.32 -20.57 -0.51
CA PRO A 7 13.09 -21.13 0.61
C PRO A 7 12.20 -21.87 1.61
N LEU A 8 11.00 -21.36 1.87
CA LEU A 8 10.02 -22.00 2.77
C LEU A 8 9.56 -23.37 2.24
N ALA A 9 9.33 -23.50 0.93
CA ALA A 9 8.95 -24.77 0.33
C ALA A 9 10.08 -25.81 0.39
N THR A 10 11.34 -25.36 0.29
CA THR A 10 12.52 -26.22 0.41
C THR A 10 12.65 -26.75 1.83
N VAL A 11 12.49 -25.89 2.84
CA VAL A 11 12.51 -26.29 4.25
C VAL A 11 11.35 -27.23 4.58
N ALA A 12 10.14 -26.95 4.11
CA ALA A 12 8.98 -27.82 4.34
C ALA A 12 9.18 -29.22 3.72
N LYS A 13 9.78 -29.29 2.53
CA LYS A 13 10.14 -30.55 1.89
C LYS A 13 11.20 -31.32 2.68
N ALA A 14 12.18 -30.62 3.26
CA ALA A 14 13.24 -31.24 4.05
C ALA A 14 12.73 -31.82 5.38
N LEU A 15 11.76 -31.16 6.03
CA LEU A 15 11.25 -31.57 7.34
C LEU A 15 10.17 -32.65 7.28
N LEU A 16 9.24 -32.54 6.33
CA LEU A 16 8.00 -33.33 6.29
C LEU A 16 7.79 -34.07 4.95
N GLY A 17 8.82 -34.08 4.10
CA GLY A 17 8.76 -34.71 2.78
C GLY A 17 7.75 -34.03 1.86
N ASN A 18 7.18 -34.81 0.94
CA ASN A 18 6.30 -34.28 -0.10
C ASN A 18 4.95 -33.76 0.45
N ILE A 19 4.48 -34.31 1.57
CA ILE A 19 3.23 -33.90 2.22
C ILE A 19 3.36 -32.48 2.80
N GLY A 20 4.48 -32.18 3.47
CA GLY A 20 4.76 -30.84 3.98
C GLY A 20 4.83 -29.77 2.88
N LEU A 21 5.40 -30.13 1.73
CA LEU A 21 5.43 -29.25 0.57
C LEU A 21 4.01 -28.98 0.03
N GLN A 22 3.17 -30.01 -0.12
CA GLN A 22 1.80 -29.85 -0.62
C GLN A 22 0.94 -28.99 0.32
N LEU A 23 1.00 -29.24 1.63
CA LEU A 23 0.28 -28.44 2.63
C LEU A 23 0.72 -26.98 2.61
N LEU A 24 2.03 -26.72 2.53
CA LEU A 24 2.56 -25.36 2.47
C LEU A 24 2.13 -24.63 1.19
N LEU A 25 2.12 -25.32 0.04
CA LEU A 25 1.66 -24.74 -1.21
C LEU A 25 0.16 -24.40 -1.17
N ILE A 26 -0.68 -25.32 -0.68
CA ILE A 26 -2.13 -25.08 -0.55
C ILE A 26 -2.40 -23.93 0.41
N GLY A 27 -1.77 -23.94 1.60
CA GLY A 27 -1.90 -22.87 2.58
C GLY A 27 -1.40 -21.52 2.05
N GLY A 28 -0.29 -21.52 1.30
CA GLY A 28 0.25 -20.34 0.64
C GLY A 28 -0.71 -19.76 -0.39
N ILE A 29 -1.33 -20.59 -1.23
CA ILE A 29 -2.31 -20.15 -2.23
C ILE A 29 -3.53 -19.52 -1.54
N ILE A 30 -4.09 -20.16 -0.51
CA ILE A 30 -5.23 -19.64 0.24
C ILE A 30 -4.89 -18.28 0.88
N SER A 31 -3.71 -18.15 1.49
CA SER A 31 -3.23 -16.92 2.12
C SER A 31 -3.06 -15.77 1.12
N ILE A 32 -2.49 -16.05 -0.06
CA ILE A 32 -2.30 -15.05 -1.11
C ILE A 32 -3.66 -14.58 -1.65
N ILE A 33 -4.58 -15.50 -1.93
CA ILE A 33 -5.94 -15.16 -2.41
C ILE A 33 -6.66 -14.28 -1.39
N GLY A 34 -6.62 -14.64 -0.11
CA GLY A 34 -7.24 -13.84 0.96
C GLY A 34 -6.64 -12.43 1.04
N SER A 35 -5.32 -12.32 0.95
CA SER A 35 -4.62 -11.02 0.97
C SER A 35 -4.99 -10.14 -0.23
N LEU A 36 -5.09 -10.72 -1.42
CA LEU A 36 -5.50 -10.02 -2.64
C LEU A 36 -6.93 -9.49 -2.55
N LEU A 37 -7.88 -10.32 -2.10
CA LEU A 37 -9.29 -9.94 -1.95
C LEU A 37 -9.45 -8.78 -0.96
N THR A 38 -8.81 -8.86 0.21
CA THR A 38 -8.82 -7.79 1.21
C THR A 38 -8.19 -6.52 0.65
N GLY A 39 -7.07 -6.64 -0.07
CA GLY A 39 -6.41 -5.51 -0.72
C GLY A 39 -7.30 -4.78 -1.73
N ILE A 40 -7.88 -5.51 -2.69
CA ILE A 40 -8.77 -4.95 -3.72
C ILE A 40 -9.96 -4.22 -3.07
N MET A 41 -10.54 -4.83 -2.03
CA MET A 41 -11.64 -4.25 -1.26
C MET A 41 -11.22 -2.97 -0.52
N ALA A 42 -10.04 -2.93 0.08
CA ALA A 42 -9.57 -1.74 0.79
C ALA A 42 -9.26 -0.59 -0.19
N PHE A 43 -8.47 -0.85 -1.24
CA PHE A 43 -8.03 0.19 -2.17
C PHE A 43 -9.17 0.74 -3.03
N SER A 44 -10.14 -0.09 -3.43
CA SER A 44 -11.32 0.39 -4.17
C SER A 44 -12.15 1.40 -3.37
N ARG A 45 -12.26 1.25 -2.04
CA ARG A 45 -12.93 2.22 -1.17
C ARG A 45 -12.16 3.54 -1.07
N VAL A 46 -10.83 3.49 -1.05
CA VAL A 46 -9.99 4.70 -1.09
C VAL A 46 -10.19 5.45 -2.41
N LEU A 47 -10.19 4.74 -3.54
CA LEU A 47 -10.46 5.34 -4.85
C LEU A 47 -11.88 5.94 -4.94
N PHE A 48 -12.88 5.22 -4.44
CA PHE A 48 -14.26 5.69 -4.37
C PHE A 48 -14.38 6.97 -3.52
N ALA A 49 -13.82 6.98 -2.31
CA ALA A 49 -13.82 8.16 -1.44
C ALA A 49 -13.08 9.33 -2.08
N GLY A 50 -11.99 9.07 -2.81
CA GLY A 50 -11.30 10.09 -3.59
C GLY A 50 -12.17 10.66 -4.71
N GLY A 51 -12.94 9.83 -5.42
CA GLY A 51 -13.89 10.29 -6.44
C GLY A 51 -15.05 11.07 -5.84
N PHE A 52 -15.58 10.62 -4.70
CA PHE A 52 -16.68 11.27 -3.99
C PHE A 52 -16.29 12.65 -3.46
N ASN A 53 -15.10 12.77 -2.87
CA ASN A 53 -14.54 14.03 -2.37
C ASN A 53 -13.97 14.95 -3.48
N GLY A 54 -14.20 14.61 -4.76
CA GLY A 54 -13.70 15.36 -5.92
C GLY A 54 -12.18 15.41 -6.04
N SER A 55 -11.45 14.52 -5.36
CA SER A 55 -9.98 14.36 -5.49
C SER A 55 -9.58 13.49 -6.68
N LEU A 56 -10.51 12.69 -7.21
CA LEU A 56 -10.33 11.83 -8.37
C LEU A 56 -11.52 12.01 -9.33
N PRO A 57 -11.43 11.53 -10.60
CA PRO A 57 -12.53 11.60 -11.55
C PRO A 57 -13.84 11.07 -10.97
N LYS A 58 -14.94 11.83 -11.13
CA LYS A 58 -16.28 11.49 -10.58
C LYS A 58 -16.78 10.11 -11.01
N VAL A 59 -16.27 9.57 -12.13
CA VAL A 59 -16.59 8.24 -12.63
C VAL A 59 -16.21 7.14 -11.62
N LEU A 60 -15.13 7.34 -10.84
CA LEU A 60 -14.70 6.41 -9.79
C LEU A 60 -15.63 6.41 -8.56
N ALA A 61 -16.46 7.45 -8.41
CA ALA A 61 -17.48 7.54 -7.37
C ALA A 61 -18.79 6.83 -7.77
N ARG A 62 -18.87 6.24 -8.96
CA ARG A 62 -20.09 5.54 -9.38
C ARG A 62 -20.17 4.18 -8.70
N VAL A 63 -21.22 3.99 -7.90
CA VAL A 63 -21.56 2.73 -7.24
C VAL A 63 -22.67 2.01 -7.99
N GLN A 64 -22.67 0.67 -7.89
CA GLN A 64 -23.76 -0.14 -8.43
C GLN A 64 -24.99 -0.04 -7.52
N SER A 65 -26.17 0.17 -8.11
CA SER A 65 -27.43 0.41 -7.37
C SER A 65 -27.89 -0.75 -6.49
N LYS A 66 -27.42 -1.99 -6.72
CA LYS A 66 -27.89 -3.20 -6.03
C LYS A 66 -26.98 -3.66 -4.88
N TYR A 67 -25.67 -3.43 -5.01
CA TYR A 67 -24.66 -3.92 -4.05
C TYR A 67 -23.86 -2.79 -3.40
N THR A 68 -24.10 -1.54 -3.78
CA THR A 68 -23.36 -0.34 -3.30
C THR A 68 -21.84 -0.49 -3.44
N THR A 69 -21.40 -1.33 -4.38
CA THR A 69 -19.99 -1.58 -4.67
C THR A 69 -19.49 -0.62 -5.75
N PRO A 70 -18.32 0.01 -5.55
CA PRO A 70 -17.71 0.88 -6.56
C PRO A 70 -17.05 0.04 -7.66
N TYR A 71 -17.85 -0.50 -8.57
CA TYR A 71 -17.39 -1.44 -9.60
C TYR A 71 -16.34 -0.85 -10.54
N ILE A 72 -16.45 0.46 -10.87
CA ILE A 72 -15.47 1.13 -11.74
C ILE A 72 -14.12 1.27 -11.04
N ALA A 73 -14.10 1.56 -9.74
CA ALA A 73 -12.87 1.63 -8.97
C ALA A 73 -12.17 0.25 -8.89
N ILE A 74 -12.95 -0.82 -8.71
CA ILE A 74 -12.43 -2.20 -8.70
C ILE A 74 -11.84 -2.55 -10.08
N LEU A 75 -12.57 -2.28 -11.16
CA LEU A 75 -12.13 -2.64 -12.51
C LEU A 75 -10.87 -1.88 -12.91
N THR A 76 -10.80 -0.58 -12.59
CA THR A 76 -9.61 0.25 -12.82
C THR A 76 -8.40 -0.30 -12.05
N LEU A 77 -8.59 -0.65 -10.77
CA LEU A 77 -7.53 -1.20 -9.93
C LEU A 77 -7.04 -2.56 -10.45
N CYS A 78 -7.96 -3.45 -10.82
CA CYS A 78 -7.62 -4.78 -11.36
C CYS A 78 -6.88 -4.67 -12.69
N LEU A 79 -7.35 -3.80 -13.59
CA LEU A 79 -6.72 -3.57 -14.88
C LEU A 79 -5.30 -3.03 -14.72
N PHE A 80 -5.13 -2.03 -13.85
CA PHE A 80 -3.81 -1.45 -13.58
C PHE A 80 -2.85 -2.47 -12.94
N SER A 81 -3.34 -3.24 -11.96
CA SER A 81 -2.57 -4.31 -11.33
C SER A 81 -2.17 -5.40 -12.33
N PHE A 82 -3.06 -5.76 -13.26
CA PHE A 82 -2.79 -6.74 -14.31
C PHE A 82 -1.70 -6.26 -15.27
N ILE A 83 -1.77 -5.00 -15.73
CA ILE A 83 -0.76 -4.41 -16.60
C ILE A 83 0.62 -4.41 -15.90
N LEU A 84 0.67 -4.00 -14.64
CA LEU A 84 1.92 -4.02 -13.86
C LEU A 84 2.45 -5.44 -13.65
N ALA A 85 1.58 -6.41 -13.40
CA ALA A 85 1.97 -7.81 -13.24
C ALA A 85 2.52 -8.42 -14.54
N CYS A 86 1.99 -8.02 -15.71
CA CYS A 86 2.48 -8.47 -17.01
C CYS A 86 3.80 -7.82 -17.43
N THR A 87 4.01 -6.55 -17.06
CA THR A 87 5.16 -5.76 -17.54
C THR A 87 6.33 -5.74 -16.59
N GLY A 88 6.10 -5.93 -15.28
CA GLY A 88 7.12 -5.74 -14.28
C GLY A 88 7.62 -7.04 -13.65
N GLY A 89 8.94 -7.13 -13.44
CA GLY A 89 9.54 -8.24 -12.72
C GLY A 89 9.12 -8.25 -11.24
N PHE A 90 8.76 -9.43 -10.71
CA PHE A 90 8.28 -9.62 -9.33
C PHE A 90 9.15 -8.91 -8.28
N ARG A 91 10.48 -9.07 -8.39
CA ARG A 91 11.43 -8.43 -7.46
C ARG A 91 11.36 -6.90 -7.52
N HIS A 92 11.30 -6.32 -8.72
CA HIS A 92 11.20 -4.87 -8.88
C HIS A 92 9.85 -4.34 -8.37
N LEU A 93 8.76 -5.05 -8.65
CA LEU A 93 7.42 -4.68 -8.17
C LEU A 93 7.36 -4.65 -6.64
N ILE A 94 7.89 -5.68 -5.98
CA ILE A 94 7.91 -5.74 -4.51
C ILE A 94 8.71 -4.57 -3.94
N VAL A 95 9.89 -4.29 -4.49
CA VAL A 95 10.73 -3.22 -3.96
C VAL A 95 10.05 -1.85 -4.11
N ILE A 96 9.49 -1.55 -5.28
CA ILE A 96 8.74 -0.30 -5.51
C ILE A 96 7.53 -0.22 -4.56
N ALA A 97 6.79 -1.32 -4.38
CA ALA A 97 5.62 -1.37 -3.49
C ALA A 97 6.02 -1.12 -2.01
N THR A 98 7.05 -1.81 -1.51
CA THR A 98 7.55 -1.64 -0.14
C THR A 98 8.03 -0.22 0.10
N ASN A 99 8.79 0.35 -0.84
CA ASN A 99 9.27 1.72 -0.72
C ASN A 99 8.14 2.75 -0.76
N SER A 100 7.12 2.52 -1.60
CA SER A 100 5.92 3.37 -1.63
C SER A 100 5.14 3.30 -0.32
N MET A 101 5.04 2.13 0.30
CA MET A 101 4.44 1.97 1.63
C MET A 101 5.23 2.70 2.72
N LEU A 102 6.56 2.65 2.68
CA LEU A 102 7.41 3.40 3.62
C LEU A 102 7.13 4.90 3.54
N VAL A 103 7.05 5.46 2.34
CA VAL A 103 6.72 6.88 2.14
C VAL A 103 5.32 7.20 2.66
N LEU A 104 4.33 6.32 2.41
CA LEU A 104 2.98 6.47 2.96
C LEU A 104 3.02 6.50 4.50
N PHE A 105 3.73 5.57 5.14
CA PHE A 105 3.86 5.53 6.59
C PHE A 105 4.60 6.73 7.15
N ALA A 106 5.61 7.27 6.45
CA ALA A 106 6.23 8.53 6.83
C ALA A 106 5.21 9.69 6.79
N GLY A 107 4.37 9.75 5.76
CA GLY A 107 3.28 10.72 5.67
C GLY A 107 2.28 10.61 6.82
N VAL A 108 1.91 9.38 7.21
CA VAL A 108 1.04 9.12 8.36
C VAL A 108 1.70 9.56 9.67
N ALA A 109 2.99 9.26 9.86
CA ALA A 109 3.74 9.68 11.04
C ALA A 109 3.82 11.22 11.14
N LEU A 110 4.11 11.91 10.03
CA LEU A 110 4.12 13.38 9.98
C LEU A 110 2.74 13.98 10.24
N ALA A 111 1.68 13.38 9.67
CA ALA A 111 0.31 13.80 9.92
C ALA A 111 -0.04 13.67 11.41
N LEU A 112 0.37 12.57 12.06
CA LEU A 112 0.17 12.36 13.48
C LEU A 112 0.91 13.41 14.34
N ILE A 113 2.16 13.74 13.99
CA ILE A 113 2.92 14.80 14.68
C ILE A 113 2.19 16.15 14.52
N LYS A 114 1.77 16.49 13.30
CA LYS A 114 1.03 17.73 13.01
C LYS A 114 -0.30 17.81 13.76
N PHE A 115 -1.05 16.71 13.83
CA PHE A 115 -2.32 16.62 14.59
C PHE A 115 -2.11 16.69 16.10
N ARG A 116 -0.93 16.30 16.62
CA ARG A 116 -0.59 16.47 18.03
C ARG A 116 -0.14 17.90 18.36
N MET A 117 0.59 18.55 17.45
CA MET A 117 1.04 19.93 17.63
C MET A 117 -0.08 20.95 17.48
N LYS A 118 -1.02 20.71 16.55
CA LYS A 118 -2.27 21.45 16.49
C LYS A 118 -3.22 20.81 17.48
N GLU A 119 -3.39 21.41 18.66
CA GLU A 119 -4.48 21.03 19.57
C GLU A 119 -5.81 21.12 18.82
N THR A 120 -6.26 19.98 18.29
CA THR A 120 -7.47 19.91 17.49
C THR A 120 -8.61 19.87 18.50
N LYS A 121 -9.16 21.05 18.82
CA LYS A 121 -10.31 21.23 19.72
C LYS A 121 -11.59 20.52 19.25
N GLU A 122 -11.63 20.03 18.00
CA GLU A 122 -12.84 19.53 17.36
C GLU A 122 -13.14 18.04 17.60
N SER A 123 -12.25 17.26 18.24
CA SER A 123 -12.58 15.86 18.54
C SER A 123 -11.86 15.34 19.77
N VAL A 124 -12.61 14.73 20.69
CA VAL A 124 -12.04 13.97 21.80
C VAL A 124 -11.45 12.69 21.21
N PRO A 125 -10.12 12.47 21.30
CA PRO A 125 -9.51 11.29 20.69
C PRO A 125 -9.98 10.03 21.44
N VAL A 126 -10.64 9.11 20.71
CA VAL A 126 -11.11 7.80 21.22
C VAL A 126 -9.93 6.93 21.69
N PHE A 127 -8.76 7.10 21.07
CA PHE A 127 -7.53 6.43 21.45
C PHE A 127 -6.36 7.41 21.42
N LYS A 128 -5.58 7.46 22.50
CA LYS A 128 -4.34 8.24 22.60
C LYS A 128 -3.17 7.27 22.59
N LEU A 129 -2.30 7.39 21.60
CA LEU A 129 -1.07 6.60 21.53
C LEU A 129 -0.22 6.87 22.79
N PRO A 130 0.13 5.85 23.60
CA PRO A 130 1.07 6.01 24.71
C PRO A 130 2.45 6.35 24.13
N GLY A 131 3.21 7.25 24.74
CA GLY A 131 4.53 7.68 24.21
C GLY A 131 4.50 8.88 23.24
N GLY A 132 3.35 9.53 23.07
CA GLY A 132 3.27 10.89 22.50
C GLY A 132 3.89 11.05 21.11
N VAL A 133 4.78 12.05 20.96
CA VAL A 133 5.49 12.39 19.71
C VAL A 133 6.74 11.51 19.49
N ILE A 134 7.20 10.80 20.53
CA ILE A 134 8.43 10.00 20.47
C ILE A 134 8.26 8.82 19.52
N ILE A 135 7.15 8.09 19.62
CA ILE A 135 6.87 6.93 18.74
C ILE A 135 6.83 7.30 17.25
N PRO A 136 6.08 8.32 16.79
CA PRO A 136 6.10 8.70 15.38
C PRO A 136 7.46 9.24 14.94
N LEU A 137 8.24 9.89 15.82
CA LEU A 137 9.59 10.34 15.49
C LEU A 137 10.55 9.16 15.25
N PHE A 138 10.52 8.14 16.13
CA PHE A 138 11.30 6.91 15.93
C PHE A 138 10.90 6.17 14.67
N SER A 139 9.59 6.06 14.39
CA SER A 139 9.11 5.49 13.14
C SER A 139 9.67 6.24 11.93
N LEU A 140 9.69 7.57 11.97
CA LEU A 140 10.22 8.40 10.89
C LEU A 140 11.73 8.19 10.70
N LEU A 141 12.50 8.11 11.80
CA LEU A 141 13.94 7.81 11.75
C LEU A 141 14.22 6.45 11.10
N ILE A 142 13.49 5.41 11.49
CA ILE A 142 13.63 4.07 10.92
C ILE A 142 13.28 4.08 9.44
N ILE A 143 12.19 4.73 9.05
CA ILE A 143 11.78 4.83 7.65
C ILE A 143 12.84 5.55 6.80
N ILE A 144 13.39 6.66 7.29
CA ILE A 144 14.47 7.39 6.61
C ILE A 144 15.71 6.51 6.47
N TRP A 145 16.06 5.77 7.52
CA TRP A 145 17.20 4.85 7.48
C TRP A 145 17.02 3.72 6.44
N PHE A 146 15.83 3.12 6.35
CA PHE A 146 15.49 2.11 5.34
C PHE A 146 15.51 2.71 3.92
N LEU A 147 14.94 3.90 3.73
CA LEU A 147 14.94 4.58 2.44
C LEU A 147 16.36 4.95 1.98
N SER A 148 17.25 5.30 2.92
CA SER A 148 18.65 5.61 2.62
C SER A 148 19.45 4.40 2.11
N HIS A 149 18.99 3.18 2.38
CA HIS A 149 19.62 1.95 1.89
C HIS A 149 19.01 1.42 0.58
N SER A 150 18.00 2.09 0.03
CA SER A 150 17.38 1.71 -1.24
C SER A 150 18.22 2.15 -2.45
N LYS A 151 18.21 1.38 -3.54
CA LYS A 151 19.06 1.63 -4.73
C LYS A 151 18.58 2.85 -5.53
N LYS A 152 19.49 3.46 -6.30
CA LYS A 152 19.21 4.66 -7.13
C LYS A 152 18.05 4.48 -8.13
N GLU A 153 17.89 3.28 -8.69
CA GLU A 153 16.78 2.93 -9.60
C GLU A 153 15.42 2.90 -8.88
N GLU A 154 15.41 2.56 -7.59
CA GLU A 154 14.21 2.44 -6.76
C GLU A 154 13.74 3.82 -6.27
N ILE A 155 14.69 4.74 -6.04
CA ILE A 155 14.43 6.15 -5.78
C ILE A 155 13.67 6.78 -6.96
N GLY A 156 13.97 6.39 -8.20
CA GLY A 156 13.22 6.82 -9.38
C GLY A 156 11.73 6.49 -9.28
N GLY A 157 11.38 5.27 -8.87
CA GLY A 157 10.00 4.85 -8.66
C GLY A 157 9.28 5.65 -7.57
N ILE A 158 9.98 5.94 -6.47
CA ILE A 158 9.45 6.77 -5.37
C ILE A 158 9.21 8.21 -5.83
N VAL A 159 10.18 8.80 -6.56
CA VAL A 159 10.08 10.17 -7.08
C VAL A 159 8.93 10.26 -8.09
N ILE A 160 8.76 9.27 -8.97
CA ILE A 160 7.61 9.21 -9.89
C ILE A 160 6.30 9.15 -9.10
N PHE A 161 6.21 8.27 -8.11
CA PHE A 161 5.01 8.13 -7.28
C PHE A 161 4.66 9.43 -6.54
N LEU A 162 5.63 10.02 -5.82
CA LEU A 162 5.46 11.30 -5.14
C LEU A 162 5.13 12.43 -6.12
N SER A 163 5.75 12.44 -7.30
CA SER A 163 5.48 13.44 -8.33
C SER A 163 4.04 13.32 -8.82
N VAL A 164 3.56 12.11 -9.14
CA VAL A 164 2.17 11.89 -9.56
C VAL A 164 1.19 12.35 -8.49
N PHE A 165 1.41 11.99 -7.22
CA PHE A 165 0.56 12.43 -6.10
C PHE A 165 0.57 13.95 -5.93
N THR A 166 1.75 14.56 -6.06
CA THR A 166 1.93 16.01 -5.97
C THR A 166 1.26 16.74 -7.15
N LEU A 167 1.39 16.20 -8.35
CA LEU A 167 0.83 16.76 -9.58
C LEU A 167 -0.70 16.66 -9.58
N ILE A 168 -1.26 15.55 -9.09
CA ILE A 168 -2.71 15.42 -8.82
C ILE A 168 -3.17 16.48 -7.80
N TYR A 169 -2.41 16.68 -6.71
CA TYR A 169 -2.74 17.71 -5.73
C TYR A 169 -2.67 19.13 -6.31
N PHE A 170 -1.66 19.43 -7.13
CA PHE A 170 -1.49 20.74 -7.76
C PHE A 170 -2.50 21.03 -8.86
N LEU A 171 -2.78 20.07 -9.74
CA LEU A 171 -3.87 20.18 -10.74
C LEU A 171 -5.20 20.45 -10.05
N LYS A 172 -5.46 19.79 -8.92
CA LYS A 172 -6.65 20.06 -8.10
C LYS A 172 -6.66 21.46 -7.48
N LYS A 173 -5.50 21.96 -7.03
CA LYS A 173 -5.36 23.32 -6.49
C LYS A 173 -5.54 24.39 -7.58
N TYR A 174 -5.22 24.08 -8.83
CA TYR A 174 -5.28 25.02 -9.95
C TYR A 174 -6.65 25.04 -10.67
N PHE A 175 -7.40 23.93 -10.64
CA PHE A 175 -8.76 23.82 -11.19
C PHE A 175 -9.88 24.15 -10.18
N LYS A 176 -9.53 24.73 -9.01
CA LYS A 176 -10.47 25.24 -8.02
C LYS A 176 -10.29 26.75 -7.89
#